data_AF-A0A1C5PJ74-F1
#
_entry.id   AF-A0A1C5PJ74-F1
#
_cell.length_a   1.000
_cell.length_b   1.000
_cell.length_c   1.000
_cell.angle_alpha   90.00
_cell.angle_beta   90.00
_cell.angle_gamma   90.00
#
_symmetry.space_group_name_H-M   'P 1'
#
loop_
_entity.id
_entity.type
_entity.pdbx_description
1 polymer ?
#
loop_
_entity_poly.entity_id
_entity_poly.type
_entity_poly.pdbx_seq_one_letter_code
_entity_poly.pdbx_strand_id
1 'polypeptide(L)'
;MEGICGRMCDACTWKEQLDCPGCQDGPGRRFSGGCPIADCCREKGHTACVTCTFSTGCALRRRDMPQNRLWAVEAERERRARLDRNAPVLAKWLWLLFWLVIPSVFSNILTMDTVAGAFPTAGVVGNVLAFLISLAYGVLLWQLREAAGRYRTAALCYLAGGIISGVLLLPAIPEGNWLWWLLSLPVMVLELCAAYQEFYAHAEVLEELDPELAGKWRLLWKWWIGLLLGLFGCIFLALISAILGLLAMLADAIGLLVVGIVKLVYLYRTAKRFREYQPAALQKEVL
;
A
#
# COMPACT_ATOMS: atom_id res chain seq x y z
N MET A 1 33.14 22.07 27.88
CA MET A 1 33.15 21.14 29.01
C MET A 1 33.46 19.73 28.51
N GLU A 2 34.39 19.05 29.16
CA GLU A 2 34.68 17.65 28.88
C GLU A 2 33.52 16.78 29.38
N GLY A 3 33.07 15.83 28.56
CA GLY A 3 32.10 14.82 28.97
C GLY A 3 32.74 13.81 29.93
N ILE A 4 31.93 13.08 30.70
CA ILE A 4 32.39 12.09 31.69
C ILE A 4 33.27 10.97 31.07
N CYS A 5 33.17 10.79 29.75
CA CYS A 5 34.01 9.89 28.96
C CYS A 5 35.36 10.48 28.50
N GLY A 6 35.72 11.71 28.90
CA GLY A 6 36.93 12.41 28.48
C GLY A 6 36.91 12.93 27.04
N ARG A 7 35.73 13.09 26.42
CA ARG A 7 35.59 13.69 25.08
C ARG A 7 35.02 15.10 25.18
N MET A 8 35.56 16.00 24.37
CA MET A 8 35.03 17.35 24.16
C MET A 8 33.70 17.27 23.42
N CYS A 9 32.57 17.33 24.14
CA CYS A 9 31.25 17.30 23.50
C CYS A 9 30.96 18.61 22.76
N ASP A 10 31.51 19.73 23.22
CA ASP A 10 31.28 21.04 22.61
C ASP A 10 32.03 21.25 21.28
N ALA A 11 33.09 20.48 21.04
CA ALA A 11 33.79 20.47 19.76
C ALA A 11 33.26 19.37 18.81
N CYS A 12 32.16 18.70 19.17
CA CYS A 12 31.60 17.63 18.37
C CYS A 12 30.64 18.18 17.31
N THR A 13 31.02 18.10 16.03
CA THR A 13 30.20 18.53 14.89
C THR A 13 28.83 17.83 14.82
N TRP A 14 28.71 16.64 15.41
CA TRP A 14 27.47 15.86 15.45
C TRP A 14 26.48 16.34 16.51
N LYS A 15 26.91 17.17 17.48
CA LYS A 15 26.06 17.66 18.58
C LYS A 15 24.90 18.50 18.04
N GLU A 16 25.21 19.46 17.18
CA GLU A 16 24.24 20.36 16.55
C GLU A 16 23.38 19.64 15.50
N GLN A 17 23.97 18.71 14.72
CA GLN A 17 23.27 18.03 13.64
C GLN A 17 22.21 17.01 14.12
N LEU A 18 22.44 16.39 15.27
CA LEU A 18 21.57 15.34 15.83
C LEU A 18 20.80 15.78 17.09
N ASP A 19 20.86 17.07 17.44
CA ASP A 19 20.30 17.63 18.68
C ASP A 19 20.68 16.78 19.91
N CYS A 20 21.98 16.49 20.02
CA CYS A 20 22.48 15.60 21.05
C CYS A 20 22.69 16.39 22.36
N PRO A 21 22.07 15.98 23.48
CA PRO A 21 22.21 16.67 24.77
C PRO A 21 23.63 16.57 25.36
N GLY A 22 24.51 15.76 24.77
CA GLY A 22 25.88 15.57 25.21
C GLY A 22 26.01 14.57 26.37
N CYS A 23 27.26 14.23 26.71
CA CYS A 23 27.56 13.17 27.66
C CYS A 23 27.47 13.58 29.15
N GLN A 24 27.20 14.85 29.45
CA GLN A 24 27.09 15.32 30.84
C GLN A 24 25.73 15.00 31.45
N ASP A 25 24.66 15.06 30.65
CA ASP A 25 23.35 14.48 31.01
C ASP A 25 23.27 12.98 30.71
N GLY A 26 24.24 12.46 29.95
CA GLY A 26 24.44 11.04 29.68
C GLY A 26 23.31 10.40 28.86
N PRO A 27 23.57 9.28 28.17
CA PRO A 27 22.50 8.39 27.77
C PRO A 27 22.10 7.65 29.04
N GLY A 28 21.20 8.26 29.83
CA GLY A 28 20.59 7.59 30.94
C GLY A 28 19.92 6.29 30.52
N ARG A 29 19.39 5.55 31.50
CA ARG A 29 18.43 4.49 31.22
C ARG A 29 17.39 5.03 30.24
N ARG A 30 16.79 4.17 29.40
CA ARG A 30 15.79 4.53 28.35
C ARG A 30 14.70 5.55 28.75
N PHE A 31 14.51 5.82 30.04
CA PHE A 31 13.50 6.71 30.60
C PHE A 31 14.00 7.84 31.55
N SER A 32 15.28 7.88 31.95
CA SER A 32 15.97 8.89 32.80
C SER A 32 17.03 8.23 33.70
N GLY A 33 18.08 8.98 34.08
CA GLY A 33 19.09 8.58 35.07
C GLY A 33 20.55 8.75 34.60
N GLY A 34 21.51 8.55 35.51
CA GLY A 34 22.95 8.61 35.21
C GLY A 34 23.47 7.45 34.36
N CYS A 35 24.69 7.58 33.83
CA CYS A 35 25.36 6.53 33.06
C CYS A 35 25.95 5.45 34.01
N PRO A 36 25.49 4.19 33.96
CA PRO A 36 25.94 3.15 34.89
C PRO A 36 27.44 2.80 34.75
N ILE A 37 28.02 3.00 33.56
CA ILE A 37 29.45 2.81 33.33
C ILE A 37 30.25 3.91 34.03
N ALA A 38 29.78 5.16 33.98
CA ALA A 38 30.41 6.28 34.65
C ALA A 38 30.33 6.16 36.18
N ASP A 39 29.19 5.68 36.69
CA ASP A 39 28.99 5.44 38.12
C ASP A 39 29.93 4.35 38.64
N CYS A 40 30.03 3.22 37.93
CA CYS A 40 30.98 2.16 38.26
C CYS A 40 32.45 2.64 38.22
N CYS A 41 32.85 3.45 37.23
CA CYS A 41 34.20 4.00 37.16
C CYS A 41 34.51 4.93 38.36
N ARG A 42 33.54 5.75 38.80
CA ARG A 42 33.69 6.64 39.94
C ARG A 42 33.79 5.88 41.27
N GLU A 43 32.97 4.85 41.46
CA GLU A 43 33.07 3.96 42.63
C GLU A 43 34.44 3.29 42.73
N LYS A 44 35.09 3.03 41.59
CA LYS A 44 36.45 2.47 41.52
C LYS A 44 37.58 3.52 41.60
N GLY A 45 37.26 4.79 41.85
CA GLY A 45 38.25 5.86 42.05
C GLY A 45 38.78 6.51 40.77
N HIS A 46 38.17 6.26 39.60
CA HIS A 46 38.59 6.88 38.34
C HIS A 46 37.84 8.19 38.07
N THR A 47 38.57 9.22 37.63
CA THR A 47 38.01 10.54 37.31
C THR A 47 37.26 10.58 35.97
N ALA A 48 37.65 9.74 35.01
CA ALA A 48 37.00 9.61 33.72
C ALA A 48 37.03 8.16 33.22
N CYS A 49 36.02 7.76 32.44
CA CYS A 49 35.94 6.40 31.89
C CYS A 49 37.15 6.01 31.01
N VAL A 50 37.86 6.98 30.43
CA VAL A 50 39.09 6.74 29.64
C VAL A 50 40.25 6.19 30.49
N THR A 51 40.29 6.53 31.78
CA THR A 51 41.33 6.09 32.72
C THR A 51 41.01 4.76 33.40
N CYS A 52 39.81 4.20 33.17
CA CYS A 52 39.35 2.98 33.82
C CYS A 52 39.79 1.73 33.02
N THR A 53 40.78 1.01 33.55
CA THR A 53 41.28 -0.27 33.01
C THR A 53 40.27 -1.41 33.10
N PHE A 54 39.26 -1.30 33.98
CA PHE A 54 38.21 -2.30 34.14
C PHE A 54 37.08 -2.20 33.11
N SER A 55 37.03 -1.13 32.30
CA SER A 55 35.98 -1.00 31.29
C SER A 55 36.36 -1.77 30.02
N THR A 56 35.62 -2.84 29.71
CA THR A 56 35.86 -3.69 28.52
C THR A 56 35.40 -3.02 27.21
N GLY A 57 34.66 -1.93 27.29
CA GLY A 57 34.20 -1.13 26.15
C GLY A 57 32.84 -0.49 26.43
N CYS A 58 32.55 0.64 25.77
CA CYS A 58 31.23 1.26 25.79
C CYS A 58 30.63 1.17 24.39
N ALA A 59 29.39 0.70 24.26
CA ALA A 59 28.72 0.59 22.97
C ALA A 59 28.58 1.96 22.27
N LEU A 60 28.46 3.05 23.03
CA LEU A 60 28.46 4.43 22.53
C LEU A 60 29.86 4.95 22.15
N ARG A 61 30.94 4.26 22.57
CA ARG A 61 32.33 4.59 22.19
C ARG A 61 32.69 4.03 20.81
N ARG A 62 31.89 3.11 20.25
CA ARG A 62 32.04 2.68 18.85
C ARG A 62 31.77 3.86 17.92
N ARG A 63 32.75 4.18 17.06
CA ARG A 63 32.77 5.35 16.17
C ARG A 63 31.66 5.37 15.12
N ASP A 64 30.97 4.26 14.91
CA ASP A 64 30.08 4.07 13.75
C ASP A 64 28.59 4.35 14.06
N MET A 65 28.26 4.63 15.32
CA MET A 65 26.88 4.90 15.75
C MET A 65 26.28 6.25 15.28
N PRO A 66 27.02 7.39 15.15
CA PRO A 66 26.43 8.67 14.77
C PRO A 66 26.11 8.76 13.27
N GLN A 67 26.92 8.15 12.42
CA GLN A 67 26.69 8.18 10.98
C GLN A 67 25.44 7.37 10.58
N ASN A 68 25.24 6.21 11.21
CA ASN A 68 23.99 5.44 11.08
C ASN A 68 22.75 6.22 11.52
N ARG A 69 22.87 7.07 12.54
CA ARG A 69 21.76 7.93 12.98
C ARG A 69 21.49 9.05 11.98
N LEU A 70 22.52 9.68 11.41
CA LEU A 70 22.31 10.67 10.34
C LEU A 70 21.66 10.03 9.13
N TRP A 71 22.15 8.89 8.65
CA TRP A 71 21.53 8.18 7.53
C TRP A 71 20.08 7.78 7.84
N ALA A 72 19.77 7.40 9.08
CA ALA A 72 18.39 7.14 9.48
C ALA A 72 17.52 8.41 9.44
N VAL A 73 18.02 9.53 9.97
CA VAL A 73 17.31 10.82 9.96
C VAL A 73 17.14 11.35 8.53
N GLU A 74 18.17 11.27 7.69
CA GLU A 74 18.14 11.63 6.27
C GLU A 74 17.15 10.76 5.50
N ALA A 75 17.19 9.44 5.70
CA ALA A 75 16.23 8.52 5.10
C ALA A 75 14.79 8.82 5.54
N GLU A 76 14.57 9.13 6.83
CA GLU A 76 13.25 9.55 7.32
C GLU A 76 12.80 10.88 6.70
N ARG A 77 13.70 11.85 6.55
CA ARG A 77 13.41 13.14 5.90
C ARG A 77 13.07 12.95 4.42
N GLU A 78 13.83 12.15 3.70
CA GLU A 78 13.55 11.83 2.29
C GLU A 78 12.20 11.12 2.14
N ARG A 79 11.89 10.17 3.01
CA ARG A 79 10.59 9.48 3.03
C ARG A 79 9.44 10.46 3.25
N ARG A 80 9.53 11.31 4.28
CA ARG A 80 8.51 12.35 4.56
C ARG A 80 8.35 13.31 3.39
N ALA A 81 9.44 13.75 2.77
CA ALA A 81 9.38 14.63 1.60
C ALA A 81 8.71 13.97 0.38
N ARG A 82 8.91 12.66 0.17
CA ARG A 82 8.19 11.89 -0.86
C ARG A 82 6.70 11.81 -0.56
N LEU A 83 6.33 11.53 0.69
CA LEU A 83 4.93 11.53 1.12
C LEU A 83 4.27 12.90 0.95
N ASP A 84 4.91 13.97 1.43
CA ASP A 84 4.38 15.33 1.33
C ASP A 84 4.14 15.73 -0.13
N ARG A 85 5.04 15.35 -1.04
CA ARG A 85 4.90 15.61 -2.47
C ARG A 85 3.76 14.80 -3.11
N ASN A 86 3.62 13.53 -2.73
CA ASN A 86 2.69 12.61 -3.39
C ASN A 86 1.27 12.66 -2.78
N ALA A 87 1.14 13.01 -1.50
CA ALA A 87 -0.11 13.04 -0.74
C ALA A 87 -1.27 13.79 -1.43
N PRO A 88 -1.10 15.03 -1.97
CA PRO A 88 -2.21 15.73 -2.60
C PRO A 88 -2.72 15.05 -3.87
N VAL A 89 -1.80 14.45 -4.65
CA VAL A 89 -2.12 13.71 -5.88
C VAL A 89 -2.88 12.43 -5.51
N LEU A 90 -2.37 11.67 -4.55
CA LEU A 90 -3.01 10.46 -4.03
C LEU A 90 -4.40 10.74 -3.45
N ALA A 91 -4.52 11.75 -2.59
CA ALA A 91 -5.80 12.11 -1.97
C ALA A 91 -6.87 12.43 -3.01
N LYS A 92 -6.53 13.22 -4.04
CA LYS A 92 -7.46 13.61 -5.10
C LYS A 92 -7.91 12.40 -5.94
N TRP A 93 -6.96 11.62 -6.44
CA TRP A 93 -7.27 10.57 -7.41
C TRP A 93 -7.81 9.29 -6.76
N LEU A 94 -7.35 8.89 -5.57
CA LEU A 94 -7.97 7.77 -4.85
C LEU A 94 -9.43 8.08 -4.47
N TRP A 95 -9.73 9.33 -4.12
CA TRP A 95 -11.10 9.74 -3.82
C TRP A 95 -12.02 9.67 -5.06
N LEU A 96 -11.51 10.09 -6.22
CA LEU A 96 -12.22 9.93 -7.49
C LEU A 96 -12.40 8.46 -7.87
N LEU A 97 -11.38 7.63 -7.65
CA LEU A 97 -11.45 6.18 -7.90
C LEU A 97 -12.54 5.54 -7.03
N PHE A 98 -12.61 5.89 -5.75
CA PHE A 98 -13.70 5.44 -4.86
C PHE A 98 -15.09 5.80 -5.41
N TRP A 99 -15.29 7.05 -5.84
CA TRP A 99 -16.56 7.47 -6.42
C TRP A 99 -16.87 6.82 -7.76
N LEU A 100 -15.86 6.41 -8.54
CA LEU A 100 -16.04 5.72 -9.82
C LEU A 100 -16.42 4.24 -9.66
N VAL A 101 -15.97 3.59 -8.59
CA VAL A 101 -16.32 2.19 -8.30
C VAL A 101 -17.81 2.03 -8.00
N ILE A 102 -18.47 3.05 -7.46
CA ILE A 102 -19.91 2.98 -7.15
C ILE A 102 -20.75 2.84 -8.45
N PRO A 103 -20.65 3.74 -9.45
CA PRO A 103 -21.30 3.60 -10.74
C PRO A 103 -20.93 2.32 -11.51
N SER A 104 -19.71 1.81 -11.35
CA SER A 104 -19.29 0.59 -12.06
C SER A 104 -20.09 -0.63 -11.63
N VAL A 105 -20.38 -0.75 -10.33
CA VAL A 105 -21.24 -1.82 -9.79
C VAL A 105 -22.65 -1.72 -10.35
N PHE A 106 -23.21 -0.51 -10.45
CA PHE A 106 -24.53 -0.30 -11.08
C PHE A 106 -24.54 -0.68 -12.55
N SER A 107 -23.49 -0.33 -13.29
CA SER A 107 -23.36 -0.69 -14.71
C SER A 107 -23.37 -2.20 -14.91
N ASN A 108 -22.65 -2.95 -14.07
CA ASN A 108 -22.60 -4.42 -14.15
C ASN A 108 -23.95 -5.08 -13.83
N ILE A 109 -24.78 -4.46 -12.99
CA ILE A 109 -26.15 -4.95 -12.72
C ILE A 109 -27.04 -4.78 -13.95
N LEU A 110 -26.89 -3.66 -14.68
CA LEU A 110 -27.66 -3.40 -15.90
C LEU A 110 -27.31 -4.33 -17.06
N THR A 111 -26.08 -4.85 -17.09
CA THR A 111 -25.62 -5.80 -18.11
C THR A 111 -25.92 -7.26 -17.79
N MET A 112 -26.56 -7.57 -16.65
CA MET A 112 -26.95 -8.95 -16.36
C MET A 112 -27.98 -9.45 -17.37
N ASP A 113 -27.84 -10.70 -17.83
CA ASP A 113 -28.70 -11.32 -18.85
C ASP A 113 -30.20 -11.26 -18.51
N THR A 114 -30.53 -11.29 -17.21
CA THR A 114 -31.91 -11.15 -16.71
C THR A 114 -32.50 -9.76 -16.98
N VAL A 115 -31.68 -8.71 -16.84
CA VAL A 115 -32.07 -7.31 -17.04
C VAL A 115 -32.01 -6.96 -18.54
N ALA A 116 -30.95 -7.40 -19.22
CA ALA A 116 -30.78 -7.21 -20.65
C ALA A 116 -31.85 -7.96 -21.47
N GLY A 117 -32.29 -9.14 -21.02
CA GLY A 117 -33.38 -9.88 -21.63
C GLY A 117 -34.75 -9.21 -21.45
N ALA A 118 -34.97 -8.52 -20.32
CA ALA A 118 -36.19 -7.75 -20.08
C ALA A 118 -36.21 -6.41 -20.84
N PHE A 119 -35.05 -5.75 -20.98
CA PHE A 119 -34.90 -4.48 -21.68
C PHE A 119 -33.63 -4.47 -22.55
N PRO A 120 -33.72 -4.86 -23.84
CA PRO A 120 -32.54 -4.99 -24.71
C PRO A 120 -31.81 -3.65 -24.94
N THR A 121 -32.52 -2.52 -24.92
CA THR A 121 -31.92 -1.19 -24.98
C THR A 121 -31.11 -0.85 -23.72
N ALA A 122 -31.51 -1.36 -22.55
CA ALA A 122 -30.78 -1.15 -21.29
C ALA A 122 -29.46 -1.94 -21.27
N GLY A 123 -29.43 -3.13 -21.87
CA GLY A 123 -28.20 -3.94 -21.99
C GLY A 123 -27.12 -3.25 -22.84
N VAL A 124 -27.49 -2.68 -24.00
CA VAL A 124 -26.55 -1.93 -24.85
C VAL A 124 -26.01 -0.70 -24.13
N VAL A 125 -26.89 0.06 -23.47
CA VAL A 125 -26.49 1.22 -22.67
C VAL A 125 -25.55 0.82 -21.52
N GLY A 126 -25.84 -0.30 -20.84
CA GLY A 126 -24.99 -0.86 -19.79
C GLY A 126 -23.60 -1.24 -20.29
N ASN A 127 -23.48 -1.86 -21.46
CA ASN A 127 -22.19 -2.23 -22.05
C ASN A 127 -21.35 -1.01 -22.43
N VAL A 128 -21.97 0.00 -23.05
CA VAL A 128 -21.27 1.25 -23.37
C VAL A 128 -20.81 1.97 -22.09
N LEU A 129 -21.68 2.02 -21.08
CA LEU A 129 -21.35 2.62 -19.79
C LEU A 129 -20.20 1.87 -19.09
N ALA A 130 -20.24 0.54 -19.06
CA ALA A 130 -19.19 -0.30 -18.49
C ALA A 130 -17.85 -0.09 -19.20
N PHE A 131 -17.85 -0.02 -20.53
CA PHE A 131 -16.66 0.27 -21.32
C PHE A 131 -16.08 1.65 -20.99
N LEU A 132 -16.91 2.71 -20.96
CA LEU A 132 -16.46 4.06 -20.62
C LEU A 132 -15.92 4.15 -19.19
N ILE A 133 -16.56 3.50 -18.22
CA ILE A 133 -16.10 3.43 -16.85
C ILE A 133 -14.77 2.69 -16.76
N SER A 134 -14.58 1.60 -17.52
CA SER A 134 -13.31 0.86 -17.55
C SER A 134 -12.16 1.74 -18.07
N LEU A 135 -12.38 2.52 -19.13
CA LEU A 135 -11.38 3.46 -19.63
C LEU A 135 -11.07 4.55 -18.61
N ALA A 136 -12.10 5.14 -17.99
CA ALA A 136 -11.93 6.14 -16.94
C ALA A 136 -11.13 5.57 -15.76
N TYR A 137 -11.40 4.33 -15.35
CA TYR A 137 -10.68 3.65 -14.27
C TYR A 137 -9.19 3.46 -14.61
N GLY A 138 -8.89 2.97 -15.81
CA GLY A 138 -7.51 2.84 -16.30
C GLY A 138 -6.78 4.19 -16.38
N VAL A 139 -7.46 5.26 -16.79
CA VAL A 139 -6.90 6.63 -16.80
C VAL A 139 -6.65 7.15 -15.38
N LEU A 140 -7.55 6.90 -14.42
CA LEU A 140 -7.33 7.27 -13.01
C LEU A 140 -6.12 6.55 -12.42
N LEU A 141 -5.97 5.24 -12.69
CA LEU A 141 -4.77 4.49 -12.31
C LEU A 141 -3.52 5.05 -12.99
N TRP A 142 -3.63 5.49 -14.24
CA TRP A 142 -2.52 6.10 -14.95
C TRP A 142 -2.09 7.42 -14.31
N GLN A 143 -3.01 8.25 -13.83
CA GLN A 143 -2.64 9.48 -13.11
C GLN A 143 -1.91 9.19 -11.78
N LEU A 144 -2.21 8.06 -11.14
CA LEU A 144 -1.52 7.60 -9.94
C LEU A 144 -0.08 7.10 -10.19
N ARG A 145 0.37 7.00 -11.45
CA ARG A 145 1.73 6.56 -11.83
C ARG A 145 2.84 7.40 -11.20
N GLU A 146 2.57 8.67 -10.91
CA GLU A 146 3.56 9.59 -10.34
C GLU A 146 3.88 9.24 -8.88
N ALA A 147 2.94 8.61 -8.18
CA ALA A 147 3.10 8.22 -6.79
C ALA A 147 3.82 6.88 -6.61
N ALA A 148 3.49 5.87 -7.44
CA ALA A 148 4.14 4.56 -7.40
C ALA A 148 4.20 3.92 -8.79
N GLY A 149 5.36 3.32 -9.11
CA GLY A 149 5.58 2.67 -10.40
C GLY A 149 4.61 1.53 -10.70
N ARG A 150 4.11 0.85 -9.66
CA ARG A 150 3.13 -0.25 -9.80
C ARG A 150 1.75 0.20 -10.31
N TYR A 151 1.37 1.46 -10.09
CA TYR A 151 0.15 2.00 -10.71
C TYR A 151 0.25 2.10 -12.23
N ARG A 152 1.46 2.35 -12.76
CA ARG A 152 1.70 2.38 -14.20
C ARG A 152 1.47 1.02 -14.85
N THR A 153 1.99 -0.05 -14.25
CA THR A 153 1.78 -1.42 -14.74
C THR A 153 0.32 -1.83 -14.59
N ALA A 154 -0.33 -1.52 -13.46
CA ALA A 154 -1.77 -1.76 -13.29
C ALA A 154 -2.60 -1.07 -14.38
N ALA A 155 -2.35 0.22 -14.63
CA ALA A 155 -3.06 1.00 -15.64
C ALA A 155 -2.86 0.45 -17.06
N LEU A 156 -1.63 0.07 -17.43
CA LEU A 156 -1.36 -0.53 -18.75
C LEU A 156 -2.09 -1.85 -18.93
N CYS A 157 -2.03 -2.75 -17.95
CA CYS A 157 -2.73 -4.03 -18.00
C CYS A 157 -4.25 -3.82 -18.08
N TYR A 158 -4.79 -2.89 -17.29
CA TYR A 158 -6.22 -2.60 -17.25
C TYR A 158 -6.71 -1.97 -18.56
N LEU A 159 -5.98 -1.00 -19.12
CA LEU A 159 -6.33 -0.37 -20.39
C LEU A 159 -6.19 -1.34 -21.57
N ALA A 160 -5.13 -2.16 -21.60
CA ALA A 160 -4.96 -3.17 -22.64
C ALA A 160 -6.09 -4.21 -22.59
N GLY A 161 -6.41 -4.73 -21.40
CA GLY A 161 -7.52 -5.66 -21.19
C GLY A 161 -8.88 -5.04 -21.57
N GLY A 162 -9.13 -3.79 -21.18
CA GLY A 162 -10.34 -3.05 -21.50
C GLY A 162 -10.52 -2.78 -23.00
N ILE A 163 -9.45 -2.44 -23.72
CA ILE A 163 -9.49 -2.25 -25.18
C ILE A 163 -9.80 -3.57 -25.88
N ILE A 164 -9.13 -4.67 -25.50
CA ILE A 164 -9.37 -5.99 -26.10
C ILE A 164 -10.81 -6.45 -25.78
N SER A 165 -11.29 -6.23 -24.55
CA SER A 165 -12.67 -6.52 -24.17
C SER A 165 -13.68 -5.68 -24.97
N GLY A 166 -13.36 -4.41 -25.24
CA GLY A 166 -14.16 -3.56 -26.13
C GLY A 166 -14.22 -4.09 -27.57
N VAL A 167 -13.13 -4.66 -28.07
CA VAL A 167 -13.11 -5.34 -29.38
C VAL A 167 -13.97 -6.59 -29.37
N LEU A 168 -14.01 -7.34 -28.27
CA LEU A 168 -14.89 -8.50 -28.11
C LEU A 168 -16.39 -8.14 -28.10
N LEU A 169 -16.75 -6.89 -27.82
CA LEU A 169 -18.14 -6.40 -27.91
C LEU A 169 -18.60 -6.18 -29.37
N LEU A 170 -17.70 -6.24 -30.36
CA LEU A 170 -18.07 -6.08 -31.76
C LEU A 170 -18.84 -7.31 -32.26
N PRO A 171 -19.97 -7.14 -32.97
CA PRO A 171 -20.78 -8.25 -33.48
C PRO A 171 -20.06 -9.13 -34.51
N ALA A 172 -18.88 -8.70 -35.00
CA ALA A 172 -18.04 -9.45 -35.91
C ALA A 172 -17.32 -10.65 -35.26
N ILE A 173 -17.26 -10.73 -33.92
CA ILE A 173 -16.57 -11.79 -33.18
C ILE A 173 -17.58 -12.53 -32.30
N PRO A 174 -18.32 -13.51 -32.84
CA PRO A 174 -19.26 -14.30 -32.04
C PRO A 174 -18.51 -15.21 -31.05
N GLU A 175 -19.12 -15.50 -29.91
CA GLU A 175 -18.55 -16.31 -28.81
C GLU A 175 -18.17 -17.75 -29.22
N GLY A 176 -18.76 -18.26 -30.30
CA GLY A 176 -18.43 -19.55 -30.89
C GLY A 176 -17.16 -19.56 -31.77
N ASN A 177 -16.56 -18.39 -32.02
CA ASN A 177 -15.35 -18.28 -32.83
C ASN A 177 -14.09 -18.52 -31.97
N TRP A 178 -13.14 -19.31 -32.48
CA TRP A 178 -11.86 -19.56 -31.79
C TRP A 178 -11.08 -18.27 -31.50
N LEU A 179 -11.24 -17.24 -32.32
CA LEU A 179 -10.63 -15.92 -32.11
C LEU A 179 -11.12 -15.26 -30.81
N TRP A 180 -12.37 -15.50 -30.43
CA TRP A 180 -12.94 -15.01 -29.17
C TRP A 180 -12.20 -15.61 -27.97
N TRP A 181 -11.98 -16.93 -28.00
CA TRP A 181 -11.22 -17.66 -26.98
C TRP A 181 -9.73 -17.26 -26.95
N LEU A 182 -9.16 -17.01 -28.13
CA LEU A 182 -7.77 -16.57 -28.26
C LEU A 182 -7.53 -15.19 -27.65
N LEU A 183 -8.52 -14.29 -27.70
CA LEU A 183 -8.45 -12.94 -27.15
C LEU A 183 -8.86 -12.86 -25.68
N SER A 184 -9.83 -13.67 -25.24
CA SER A 184 -10.32 -13.65 -23.85
C SER A 184 -9.31 -14.21 -22.85
N LEU A 185 -8.54 -15.25 -23.21
CA LEU A 185 -7.52 -15.82 -22.33
C LEU A 185 -6.43 -14.80 -21.94
N PRO A 186 -5.80 -14.05 -22.88
CA PRO A 186 -4.90 -12.95 -22.54
C PRO A 186 -5.56 -11.85 -21.70
N VAL A 187 -6.83 -11.51 -21.98
CA VAL A 187 -7.57 -10.50 -21.18
C VAL A 187 -7.65 -10.93 -19.72
N MET A 188 -8.04 -12.18 -19.46
CA MET A 188 -8.10 -12.71 -18.10
C MET A 188 -6.75 -12.61 -17.37
N VAL A 189 -5.64 -12.92 -18.06
CA VAL A 189 -4.29 -12.78 -17.49
C VAL A 189 -3.94 -11.31 -17.22
N LEU A 190 -4.29 -10.40 -18.13
CA LEU A 190 -4.06 -8.97 -17.98
C LEU A 190 -4.86 -8.40 -16.81
N GLU A 191 -6.13 -8.78 -16.66
CA GLU A 191 -6.98 -8.37 -15.54
C GLU A 191 -6.45 -8.88 -14.21
N LEU A 192 -5.99 -10.14 -14.17
CA LEU A 192 -5.37 -10.71 -12.97
C LEU A 192 -4.10 -9.95 -12.60
N CYS A 193 -3.25 -9.64 -13.59
CA CYS A 193 -2.05 -8.84 -13.39
C CYS A 193 -2.39 -7.40 -12.94
N ALA A 194 -3.39 -6.77 -13.56
CA ALA A 194 -3.86 -5.44 -13.19
C ALA A 194 -4.34 -5.41 -11.74
N ALA A 195 -5.17 -6.39 -11.34
CA ALA A 195 -5.65 -6.54 -9.97
C ALA A 195 -4.49 -6.70 -9.00
N TYR A 196 -3.57 -7.64 -9.25
CA TYR A 196 -2.39 -7.85 -8.40
C TYR A 196 -1.60 -6.55 -8.19
N GLN A 197 -1.29 -5.85 -9.28
CA GLN A 197 -0.53 -4.61 -9.23
C GLN A 197 -1.28 -3.51 -8.47
N GLU A 198 -2.61 -3.42 -8.64
CA GLU A 198 -3.46 -2.47 -7.92
C GLU A 198 -3.45 -2.71 -6.40
N PHE A 199 -3.69 -3.95 -5.94
CA PHE A 199 -3.68 -4.28 -4.52
C PHE A 199 -2.32 -3.97 -3.87
N TYR A 200 -1.23 -4.31 -4.56
CA TYR A 200 0.13 -4.05 -4.07
C TYR A 200 0.53 -2.57 -4.17
N ALA A 201 0.03 -1.83 -5.15
CA ALA A 201 0.24 -0.39 -5.25
C ALA A 201 -0.46 0.35 -4.09
N HIS A 202 -1.70 -0.01 -3.77
CA HIS A 202 -2.39 0.54 -2.59
C HIS A 202 -1.65 0.23 -1.29
N ALA A 203 -1.13 -1.00 -1.16
CA ALA A 203 -0.34 -1.38 0.01
C ALA A 203 1.00 -0.62 0.10
N GLU A 204 1.71 -0.44 -1.02
CA GLU A 204 3.02 0.23 -1.07
C GLU A 204 2.91 1.70 -0.70
N VAL A 205 1.91 2.41 -1.23
CA VAL A 205 1.73 3.83 -0.91
C VAL A 205 1.29 4.04 0.54
N LEU A 206 0.59 3.07 1.12
CA LEU A 206 0.23 3.08 2.54
C LEU A 206 1.35 2.67 3.49
N GLU A 207 2.38 1.97 3.02
CA GLU A 207 3.39 1.35 3.89
C GLU A 207 4.08 2.37 4.81
N GLU A 208 4.21 3.60 4.32
CA GLU A 208 4.82 4.70 5.06
C GLU A 208 3.83 5.49 5.94
N LEU A 209 2.52 5.48 5.62
CA LEU A 209 1.49 6.27 6.34
C LEU A 209 0.72 5.44 7.38
N ASP A 210 0.31 4.23 7.02
CA ASP A 210 -0.47 3.31 7.86
C ASP A 210 -0.10 1.85 7.49
N PRO A 211 0.96 1.30 8.12
CA PRO A 211 1.46 -0.04 7.78
C PRO A 211 0.45 -1.14 8.13
N GLU A 212 -0.46 -0.89 9.07
CA GLU A 212 -1.51 -1.84 9.43
C GLU A 212 -2.52 -1.98 8.27
N LEU A 213 -2.95 -0.85 7.69
CA LEU A 213 -3.83 -0.85 6.53
C LEU A 213 -3.13 -1.41 5.28
N ALA A 214 -1.84 -1.14 5.09
CA ALA A 214 -1.04 -1.75 4.03
C ALA A 214 -1.03 -3.29 4.11
N GLY A 215 -0.85 -3.83 5.32
CA GLY A 215 -0.92 -5.28 5.57
C GLY A 215 -2.29 -5.85 5.22
N LYS A 216 -3.38 -5.14 5.56
CA LYS A 216 -4.75 -5.54 5.22
C LYS A 216 -5.00 -5.61 3.71
N TRP A 217 -4.44 -4.69 2.92
CA TRP A 217 -4.49 -4.75 1.45
C TRP A 217 -3.80 -6.00 0.89
N ARG A 218 -2.61 -6.35 1.40
CA ARG A 218 -1.88 -7.56 0.99
C ARG A 218 -2.64 -8.84 1.37
N LEU A 219 -3.32 -8.84 2.51
CA LEU A 219 -4.17 -9.95 2.94
C LEU A 219 -5.43 -10.06 2.08
N LEU A 220 -6.04 -8.93 1.72
CA LEU A 220 -7.23 -8.89 0.87
C LEU A 220 -6.97 -9.54 -0.50
N TRP A 221 -5.80 -9.28 -1.09
CA TRP A 221 -5.36 -9.97 -2.32
C TRP A 221 -5.34 -11.51 -2.16
N LYS A 222 -4.82 -12.02 -1.03
CA LYS A 222 -4.76 -13.47 -0.76
C LYS A 222 -6.15 -14.09 -0.66
N TRP A 223 -7.09 -13.40 -0.03
CA TRP A 223 -8.48 -13.85 0.01
C TRP A 223 -9.14 -13.83 -1.36
N TRP A 224 -8.92 -12.75 -2.13
CA TRP A 224 -9.48 -12.61 -3.46
C TRP A 224 -8.98 -13.72 -4.40
N ILE A 225 -7.68 -14.00 -4.44
CA ILE A 225 -7.14 -15.10 -5.26
C ILE A 225 -7.59 -16.48 -4.74
N GLY A 226 -7.73 -16.64 -3.41
CA GLY A 226 -8.23 -17.87 -2.79
C GLY A 226 -9.67 -18.19 -3.22
N LEU A 227 -10.55 -17.19 -3.23
CA LEU A 227 -11.93 -17.33 -3.71
C LEU A 227 -11.96 -17.58 -5.23
N LEU A 228 -11.12 -16.89 -6.00
CA LEU A 228 -11.03 -17.09 -7.44
C LEU A 228 -10.59 -18.53 -7.79
N LEU A 229 -9.65 -19.10 -7.03
CA LEU A 229 -9.28 -20.52 -7.12
C LEU A 229 -10.39 -21.45 -6.58
N GLY A 230 -11.12 -21.01 -5.55
CA GLY A 230 -12.30 -21.66 -5.01
C GLY A 230 -13.39 -21.86 -6.07
N LEU A 231 -13.63 -20.87 -6.93
CA LEU A 231 -14.56 -20.96 -8.06
C LEU A 231 -14.23 -22.14 -8.98
N PHE A 232 -12.95 -22.31 -9.34
CA PHE A 232 -12.50 -23.47 -10.12
C PHE A 232 -12.78 -24.78 -9.38
N GLY A 233 -12.49 -24.83 -8.08
CA GLY A 233 -12.81 -25.97 -7.22
C GLY A 233 -14.31 -26.31 -7.19
N CYS A 234 -15.17 -25.29 -7.16
CA CYS A 234 -16.63 -25.45 -7.20
C CYS A 234 -17.10 -26.07 -8.52
N ILE A 235 -16.48 -25.70 -9.65
CA ILE A 235 -16.78 -26.29 -10.96
C ILE A 235 -16.45 -27.80 -10.95
N PHE A 236 -15.27 -28.18 -10.46
CA PHE A 236 -14.92 -29.61 -10.33
C PHE A 236 -15.86 -30.36 -9.40
N LEU A 237 -16.25 -29.75 -8.28
CA LEU A 237 -17.20 -30.36 -7.33
C LEU A 237 -18.59 -30.55 -7.96
N ALA A 238 -19.05 -29.59 -8.77
CA ALA A 238 -20.32 -29.67 -9.48
C ALA A 238 -20.36 -30.84 -10.50
N LEU A 239 -19.22 -31.21 -11.09
CA LEU A 239 -19.11 -32.38 -11.97
C LEU A 239 -19.33 -33.70 -11.22
N ILE A 240 -18.93 -33.78 -9.94
CA ILE A 240 -19.11 -34.97 -9.10
C ILE A 240 -20.51 -34.98 -8.49
N SER A 241 -20.94 -33.84 -7.96
CA SER A 241 -22.25 -33.69 -7.31
C SER A 241 -22.77 -32.26 -7.51
N ALA A 242 -23.82 -32.13 -8.31
CA ALA A 242 -24.45 -30.85 -8.62
C ALA A 242 -24.92 -30.08 -7.36
N ILE A 243 -25.51 -30.76 -6.38
CA ILE A 243 -26.04 -30.11 -5.16
C ILE A 243 -24.91 -29.51 -4.33
N LEU A 244 -23.88 -30.31 -4.03
CA LEU A 244 -22.69 -29.83 -3.30
C LEU A 244 -21.96 -28.70 -4.06
N GLY A 245 -21.82 -28.84 -5.38
CA GLY A 245 -21.23 -27.80 -6.23
C GLY A 245 -22.01 -26.49 -6.16
N LEU A 246 -23.35 -26.53 -6.23
CA LEU A 246 -24.20 -25.34 -6.16
C LEU A 246 -24.13 -24.66 -4.79
N LEU A 247 -24.14 -25.44 -3.69
CA LEU A 247 -23.96 -24.89 -2.35
C LEU A 247 -22.58 -24.23 -2.19
N ALA A 248 -21.52 -24.84 -2.74
CA ALA A 248 -20.18 -24.28 -2.72
C ALA A 248 -20.09 -22.98 -3.55
N MET A 249 -20.70 -22.94 -4.74
CA MET A 249 -20.78 -21.73 -5.56
C MET A 249 -21.52 -20.59 -4.85
N LEU A 250 -22.61 -20.88 -4.13
CA LEU A 250 -23.31 -19.87 -3.33
C LEU A 250 -22.42 -19.31 -2.21
N ALA A 251 -21.68 -20.17 -1.51
CA ALA A 251 -20.75 -19.74 -0.47
C ALA A 251 -19.60 -18.89 -1.04
N ASP A 252 -19.06 -19.28 -2.20
CA ASP A 252 -17.99 -18.55 -2.89
C ASP A 252 -18.47 -17.18 -3.40
N ALA A 253 -19.68 -17.11 -3.95
CA ALA A 253 -20.32 -15.86 -4.37
C ALA A 253 -20.49 -14.88 -3.19
N ILE A 254 -20.91 -15.36 -2.02
CA ILE A 254 -20.97 -14.55 -0.79
C ILE A 254 -19.57 -14.07 -0.41
N GLY A 255 -18.56 -14.95 -0.47
CA GLY A 255 -17.17 -14.59 -0.21
C GLY A 255 -16.65 -13.46 -1.12
N LEU A 256 -16.89 -13.57 -2.43
CA LEU A 256 -16.52 -12.55 -3.41
C LEU A 256 -17.23 -11.22 -3.15
N LEU A 257 -18.51 -11.26 -2.79
CA LEU A 257 -19.27 -10.07 -2.41
C LEU A 257 -18.68 -9.39 -1.17
N VAL A 258 -18.36 -10.16 -0.12
CA VAL A 258 -17.72 -9.63 1.10
C VAL A 258 -16.36 -9.01 0.77
N VAL A 259 -15.52 -9.69 -0.01
CA VAL A 259 -14.22 -9.16 -0.42
C VAL A 259 -14.37 -7.88 -1.24
N GLY A 260 -15.37 -7.80 -2.13
CA GLY A 260 -15.70 -6.58 -2.88
C GLY A 260 -16.08 -5.40 -1.98
N ILE A 261 -16.94 -5.63 -0.98
CA ILE A 261 -17.31 -4.60 0.01
C ILE A 261 -16.08 -4.16 0.82
N VAL A 262 -15.27 -5.11 1.29
CA VAL A 262 -14.04 -4.81 2.05
C VAL A 262 -13.04 -4.01 1.20
N LYS A 263 -12.88 -4.34 -0.08
CA LYS A 263 -12.06 -3.56 -1.04
C LYS A 263 -12.52 -2.10 -1.08
N LEU A 264 -13.84 -1.88 -1.22
CA LEU A 264 -14.42 -0.54 -1.27
C LEU A 264 -14.22 0.23 0.05
N VAL A 265 -14.40 -0.43 1.19
CA VAL A 265 -14.14 0.16 2.52
C VAL A 265 -12.67 0.51 2.68
N TYR A 266 -11.75 -0.36 2.26
CA TYR A 266 -10.32 -0.09 2.34
C TYR A 266 -9.91 1.06 1.43
N LEU A 267 -10.49 1.13 0.22
CA LEU A 267 -10.26 2.22 -0.73
C LEU A 267 -10.74 3.58 -0.17
N TYR A 268 -11.90 3.59 0.48
CA TYR A 268 -12.39 4.77 1.17
C TYR A 268 -11.44 5.19 2.32
N ARG A 269 -11.01 4.23 3.14
CA ARG A 269 -10.09 4.49 4.26
C ARG A 269 -8.73 5.00 3.79
N THR A 270 -8.17 4.45 2.71
CA THR A 270 -6.94 4.98 2.08
C THR A 270 -7.14 6.41 1.62
N ALA A 271 -8.18 6.68 0.83
CA ALA A 271 -8.45 8.03 0.32
C ALA A 271 -8.64 9.04 1.46
N LYS A 272 -9.38 8.65 2.50
CA LYS A 272 -9.60 9.48 3.69
C LYS A 272 -8.30 9.77 4.45
N ARG A 273 -7.44 8.76 4.67
CA ARG A 273 -6.15 8.95 5.34
C ARG A 273 -5.23 9.93 4.60
N PHE A 274 -5.13 9.84 3.27
CA PHE A 274 -4.35 10.80 2.49
C PHE A 274 -4.93 12.21 2.48
N ARG A 275 -6.25 12.35 2.62
CA ARG A 275 -6.92 13.66 2.68
C ARG A 275 -6.81 14.32 4.06
N GLU A 276 -6.77 13.52 5.12
CA GLU A 276 -6.55 13.98 6.50
C GLU A 276 -5.07 14.24 6.81
N TYR A 277 -4.16 13.71 5.99
CA TYR A 277 -2.73 13.93 6.14
C TYR A 277 -2.39 15.42 5.96
N GLN A 278 -1.87 16.03 7.01
CA GLN A 278 -1.31 17.38 6.97
C GLN A 278 0.21 17.29 6.81
N PRO A 279 0.82 18.03 5.86
CA PRO A 279 2.26 17.99 5.65
C PRO A 279 3.00 18.57 6.86
N ALA A 280 4.18 18.01 7.15
CA ALA A 280 4.96 18.35 8.33
C ALA A 280 5.39 19.82 8.42
N ALA A 281 5.41 20.54 7.29
CA ALA A 281 5.70 21.97 7.23
C ALA A 281 4.66 22.83 7.98
N LEU A 282 3.36 22.47 7.87
CA LEU A 282 2.28 23.14 8.61
C LEU A 282 2.28 22.79 10.09
N GLN A 283 2.79 21.61 10.44
CA GLN A 283 2.84 21.13 11.83
C GLN A 283 3.89 21.85 12.68
N LYS A 284 4.92 22.44 12.04
CA LYS A 284 5.95 23.24 12.71
C LYS A 284 5.56 24.71 12.94
N GLU A 285 4.55 25.24 12.24
CA GLU A 285 4.08 26.62 12.44
C GLU A 285 3.09 26.75 13.60
N VAL A 286 2.52 25.63 14.07
CA VAL A 286 1.50 25.58 15.14
C VAL A 286 2.13 25.32 16.52
N LEU A 287 3.43 25.03 16.59
CA LEU A 287 4.14 24.62 17.80
C LEU A 287 5.30 25.59 18.09
#